data_AF-A0A351FMN0-F1
#
_entry.id   AF-A0A351FMN0-F1
#
_cell.length_a   1.000
_cell.length_b   1.000
_cell.length_c   1.000
_cell.angle_alpha   90.00
_cell.angle_beta   90.00
_cell.angle_gamma   90.00
#
_symmetry.space_group_name_H-M   'P 1'
#
loop_
_entity.id
_entity.type
_entity.pdbx_description
1 polymer ?
#
loop_
_entity_poly.entity_id
_entity_poly.type
_entity_poly.pdbx_seq_one_letter_code
_entity_poly.pdbx_strand_id
1 'polypeptide(L)' 'YRYWMHMAHHDNPAHLGIRTKTHKLIYYYGCNYDGGYQTPPGWELYDLVHDPHETRNLYHDPQHAQLAAQLKQRLA' A
#
# COMPACT_ATOMS: atom_id res chain seq x y z
N TYR A 1 -8.25 -1.34 4.33
CA TYR A 1 -9.04 -0.15 3.93
C TYR A 1 -9.00 -0.03 2.42
N ARG A 2 -10.07 0.49 1.81
CA ARG A 2 -10.17 0.73 0.37
C ARG A 2 -10.55 2.20 0.16
N TYR A 3 -9.76 2.94 -0.60
CA TYR A 3 -10.08 4.31 -1.00
C TYR A 3 -10.62 4.31 -2.43
N TRP A 4 -11.80 4.92 -2.64
CA TRP A 4 -12.60 4.76 -3.86
C TRP A 4 -12.77 6.05 -4.68
N MET A 5 -12.32 7.21 -4.18
CA MET A 5 -12.39 8.48 -4.92
C MET A 5 -11.15 8.74 -5.80
N HIS A 6 -10.53 7.68 -6.34
CA HIS A 6 -9.34 7.83 -7.19
C HIS A 6 -9.67 8.62 -8.46
N MET A 7 -8.72 9.42 -8.96
CA MET A 7 -8.77 10.09 -10.28
C MET A 7 -9.93 11.08 -10.55
N ALA A 8 -10.85 11.32 -9.61
CA ALA A 8 -11.99 12.21 -9.85
C ALA A 8 -11.63 13.71 -9.75
N HIS A 9 -10.57 14.06 -9.00
CA HIS A 9 -10.18 15.46 -8.81
C HIS A 9 -8.65 15.71 -8.77
N HIS A 10 -7.82 14.81 -8.22
CA HIS A 10 -6.38 15.08 -7.95
C HIS A 10 -5.41 13.98 -8.46
N ASP A 11 -5.78 13.13 -9.42
CA ASP A 11 -4.93 12.04 -9.95
C ASP A 11 -4.29 11.11 -8.89
N ASN A 12 -4.95 10.94 -7.74
CA ASN A 12 -4.46 10.05 -6.69
C ASN A 12 -4.78 8.58 -7.03
N PRO A 13 -3.77 7.70 -7.14
CA PRO A 13 -4.00 6.29 -7.45
C PRO A 13 -4.83 5.62 -6.36
N ALA A 14 -5.68 4.66 -6.76
CA ALA A 14 -6.38 3.84 -5.79
C ALA A 14 -5.38 3.04 -4.96
N HIS A 15 -5.78 2.65 -3.76
CA HIS A 15 -4.95 1.78 -2.95
C HIS A 15 -5.77 0.80 -2.11
N LEU A 16 -5.20 -0.38 -1.94
CA LEU A 16 -5.60 -1.37 -0.95
C LEU A 16 -4.58 -1.37 0.16
N GLY A 17 -5.00 -1.57 1.40
CA GLY A 17 -4.04 -1.69 2.49
C GLY A 17 -4.58 -2.44 3.68
N ILE A 18 -3.68 -3.12 4.38
CA ILE A 18 -3.93 -3.78 5.66
C ILE A 18 -3.11 -3.09 6.73
N ARG A 19 -3.75 -2.81 7.87
CA ARG A 19 -3.09 -2.28 9.06
C ARG A 19 -3.28 -3.26 10.19
N THR A 20 -2.17 -3.67 10.78
CA THR A 20 -2.13 -4.41 12.04
C THR A 20 -1.82 -3.43 13.17
N LYS A 21 -1.69 -3.94 14.41
CA LYS A 21 -1.27 -3.11 15.54
C LYS A 21 0.14 -2.55 15.37
N THR A 22 1.01 -3.26 14.65
CA THR A 22 2.44 -2.95 14.56
C THR A 22 2.90 -2.54 13.18
N HIS A 23 2.17 -2.86 12.11
CA HIS A 23 2.61 -2.61 10.74
C HIS A 23 1.46 -2.21 9.83
N LYS A 24 1.78 -1.42 8.79
CA LYS A 24 0.88 -1.08 7.69
C LYS A 24 1.50 -1.53 6.37
N LEU A 25 0.73 -2.25 5.55
CA LEU A 25 1.06 -2.60 4.17
C LEU A 25 0.06 -1.92 3.24
N ILE A 26 0.56 -1.20 2.24
CA ILE A 26 -0.24 -0.50 1.23
C ILE A 26 0.17 -0.99 -0.16
N TYR A 27 -0.83 -1.22 -1.00
CA TYR A 27 -0.71 -1.52 -2.41
C TYR A 27 -1.38 -0.41 -3.21
N TYR A 28 -0.61 0.31 -4.02
CA TYR A 28 -1.11 1.36 -4.91
C TYR A 28 -1.33 0.79 -6.31
N TYR A 29 -2.51 1.08 -6.85
CA TYR A 29 -2.88 0.82 -8.24
C TYR A 29 -3.92 1.88 -8.64
N GLY A 30 -3.55 2.79 -9.54
CA GLY A 30 -4.49 3.70 -10.18
C GLY A 30 -4.94 3.13 -11.51
N CYS A 31 -6.22 3.21 -11.80
CA CYS A 31 -6.78 3.20 -13.15
C CYS A 31 -7.96 4.16 -13.19
N ASN A 32 -8.36 4.63 -14.36
CA ASN A 32 -9.59 5.41 -14.53
C ASN A 32 -10.82 4.50 -14.48
N TYR A 33 -12.03 5.08 -14.47
CA TYR A 33 -13.30 4.35 -14.38
C TYR A 33 -13.51 3.30 -15.49
N ASP A 34 -12.90 3.50 -16.65
CA ASP A 34 -12.91 2.59 -17.80
C ASP A 34 -11.74 1.58 -17.80
N GLY A 35 -10.87 1.64 -16.78
CA GLY A 35 -9.67 0.80 -16.66
C GLY A 35 -8.43 1.34 -17.38
N GLY A 36 -8.51 2.51 -18.02
CA GLY A 36 -7.38 3.19 -18.66
C GLY A 36 -6.43 3.88 -17.67
N TYR A 37 -5.35 4.51 -18.16
CA TYR A 37 -4.37 5.28 -17.35
C TYR A 37 -3.86 4.53 -16.11
N GLN A 38 -3.31 3.34 -16.33
CA GLN A 38 -2.78 2.51 -15.25
C GLN A 38 -1.50 3.11 -14.68
N THR A 39 -1.48 3.35 -13.36
CA THR A 39 -0.23 3.68 -12.68
C THR A 39 0.57 2.40 -12.45
N PRO A 40 1.92 2.47 -12.44
CA PRO A 40 2.73 1.34 -12.01
C PRO A 40 2.28 0.84 -10.63
N PRO A 41 2.16 -0.47 -10.43
CA PRO A 41 1.84 -1.02 -9.12
C PRO A 41 2.95 -0.70 -8.13
N GLY A 42 2.58 -0.11 -6.99
CA GLY A 42 3.51 0.28 -5.93
C GLY A 42 3.19 -0.43 -4.62
N TRP A 43 4.23 -0.83 -3.87
CA TRP A 43 4.07 -1.41 -2.55
C TRP A 43 4.84 -0.61 -1.50
N GLU A 44 4.19 -0.38 -0.37
CA GLU A 44 4.78 0.27 0.79
C GLU A 44 4.52 -0.54 2.05
N LEU A 45 5.54 -0.68 2.89
CA LEU A 45 5.47 -1.35 4.19
C LEU A 45 6.07 -0.43 5.25
N TYR A 46 5.31 -0.16 6.30
CA TYR A 46 5.72 0.70 7.41
C TYR A 46 5.61 -0.03 8.75
N ASP A 47 6.59 0.19 9.62
CA ASP A 47 6.58 -0.23 11.03
C ASP A 47 5.99 0.91 11.88
N LEU A 48 4.80 0.69 12.43
CA LEU A 48 4.07 1.71 13.20
C LEU A 48 4.59 1.86 14.64
N VAL A 49 5.41 0.93 15.12
CA VAL A 49 6.01 0.96 16.46
C VAL A 49 7.26 1.83 16.43
N HIS A 50 8.14 1.60 15.46
CA HIS A 50 9.42 2.30 15.35
C HIS A 50 9.37 3.52 14.41
N ASP A 51 8.42 3.58 13.49
CA ASP A 51 8.19 4.69 12.56
C ASP A 51 6.70 5.09 12.53
N PRO A 52 6.17 5.66 13.64
CA PRO A 52 4.74 6.02 13.73
C PRO A 52 4.33 7.10 12.73
N HIS A 53 5.28 7.80 12.11
CA HIS A 53 5.07 8.83 11.10
C HIS A 53 5.21 8.32 9.66
N GLU A 54 5.48 7.02 9.47
CA GLU A 54 5.47 6.35 8.16
C GLU A 54 6.40 7.01 7.13
N THR A 55 7.59 7.38 7.60
CA THR A 55 8.60 8.11 6.82
C THR A 55 9.53 7.17 6.04
N ARG A 56 9.62 5.89 6.43
CA ARG A 56 10.54 4.92 5.83
C ARG A 56 9.80 3.70 5.28
N ASN A 57 9.80 3.56 3.96
CA ASN A 57 9.30 2.35 3.31
C ASN A 57 10.28 1.18 3.47
N LEU A 58 9.84 0.11 4.14
CA LEU A 58 10.59 -1.12 4.40
C LEU A 58 10.33 -2.23 3.38
N TYR A 59 9.49 -2.00 2.37
CA TYR A 59 9.01 -3.07 1.48
C TYR A 59 10.15 -3.76 0.68
N HIS A 60 11.19 -3.00 0.31
CA HIS A 60 12.36 -3.53 -0.41
C HIS A 60 13.48 -4.01 0.52
N ASP A 61 13.28 -3.93 1.84
CA ASP A 61 14.26 -4.43 2.81
C ASP A 61 14.17 -5.97 2.89
N PRO A 62 15.24 -6.70 2.56
CA PRO A 62 15.23 -8.17 2.57
C PRO A 62 14.91 -8.75 3.95
N GLN A 63 15.18 -8.02 5.05
CA GLN A 63 14.84 -8.46 6.40
C GLN A 63 13.32 -8.53 6.63
N HIS A 64 12.55 -7.74 5.87
CA HIS A 64 11.10 -7.63 6.01
C HIS A 64 10.33 -8.38 4.92
N ALA A 65 11.02 -9.10 4.03
CA ALA A 65 10.41 -9.81 2.90
C ALA A 65 9.38 -10.87 3.35
N GLN A 66 9.69 -11.63 4.41
CA GLN A 66 8.76 -12.63 4.94
C GLN A 66 7.52 -11.98 5.56
N LEU A 67 7.68 -10.88 6.27
CA LEU A 67 6.57 -10.11 6.84
C LEU A 67 5.66 -9.55 5.75
N ALA A 68 6.25 -8.98 4.69
CA ALA A 68 5.49 -8.50 3.53
C ALA A 68 4.66 -9.64 2.91
N ALA A 69 5.23 -10.83 2.74
CA ALA A 69 4.51 -12.00 2.21
C ALA A 69 3.33 -12.41 3.11
N GLN A 70 3.53 -12.46 4.43
CA GLN A 70 2.46 -12.79 5.39
C GLN A 70 1.33 -11.74 5.38
N LEU A 71 1.67 -10.45 5.33
CA LEU A 71 0.69 -9.38 5.29
C LEU A 71 -0.09 -9.37 3.97
N LYS A 72 0.56 -9.72 2.85
CA LYS A 72 -0.13 -9.91 1.56
C LYS A 72 -1.13 -11.06 1.61
N GLN A 73 -0.78 -12.19 2.22
CA GLN A 73 -1.71 -13.31 2.38
C GLN A 73 -2.95 -12.92 3.19
N ARG A 74 -2.80 -12.01 4.16
CA ARG A 74 -3.91 -11.50 4.98
C ARG A 74 -4.73 -10.40 4.32
N LEU A 75 -4.21 -9.79 3.25
CA LEU A 75 -4.91 -8.78 2.46
C LEU A 75 -5.91 -9.42 1.47
N ALA A 76 -5.72 -10.71 1.15
CA ALA A 76 -6.56 -11.50 0.25
C ALA A 76 -7.94 -11.84 0.83
#